data_AF-A0A6A5RJP4-F1
#
_entry.id   AF-A0A6A5RJP4-F1
#
_cell.length_a   1.000
_cell.length_b   1.000
_cell.length_c   1.000
_cell.angle_alpha   90.00
_cell.angle_beta   90.00
_cell.angle_gamma   90.00
#
_symmetry.space_group_name_H-M   'P 1'
#
loop_
_entity.id
_entity.type
_entity.pdbx_description
1 polymer ?
#
loop_
_entity_poly.entity_id
_entity_poly.type
_entity_poly.pdbx_seq_one_letter_code
_entity_poly.pdbx_strand_id
1 'polypeptide(L)'
;MKATPYFQRTLLYDLSPAATEHYERCADQVFELESSATRIGVCFQSCKNGPGSGEAKNTTGPFFDEGSIVPLKNCQEMLIYERLKGSSDDDTDNSSILSVASSTALPVAMDQRQENSGPPVYPGVPKLVSGEITSGEIVAFVERTKHDFRVFYLRQRHSLSQLHITKGDFELLVRSCQAFLRFNEYVTAFGKRSEETEVGPPPLKFRDLYTARGNAYRGFECADILRYIEFTNRGRHKDPWSLRQFGVYHRFKMGSTPCSTCILSDKANGVSISTEDDPNNFVKITPDDHLELKDIEDRATHLILCLDSTCDTLTSFEEMYDQFCQRQDNIRLFHPLDAVDVALKDKVKEI
;
A
#
# COMPACT_ATOMS: atom_id res chain seq x y z
N MET A 1 20.81 1.26 -21.02
CA MET A 1 20.48 -0.20 -21.04
C MET A 1 19.55 -0.49 -22.20
N LYS A 2 19.74 -1.60 -22.94
CA LYS A 2 18.77 -2.03 -23.97
C LYS A 2 17.66 -2.82 -23.28
N ALA A 3 16.40 -2.42 -23.47
CA ALA A 3 15.25 -3.18 -22.96
C ALA A 3 15.26 -4.60 -23.54
N THR A 4 14.96 -5.60 -22.72
CA THR A 4 14.88 -6.99 -23.19
C THR A 4 13.70 -7.15 -24.15
N PRO A 5 13.77 -8.08 -25.13
CA PRO A 5 12.64 -8.37 -26.02
C PRO A 5 11.36 -8.78 -25.27
N TYR A 6 11.51 -9.36 -24.08
CA TYR A 6 10.40 -9.66 -23.18
C TYR A 6 9.70 -8.37 -22.72
N PHE A 7 10.47 -7.41 -22.19
CA PHE A 7 9.94 -6.12 -21.75
C PHE A 7 9.23 -5.35 -22.88
N GLN A 8 9.79 -5.38 -24.10
CA GLN A 8 9.17 -4.76 -25.28
C GLN A 8 7.83 -5.42 -25.64
N ARG A 9 7.73 -6.75 -25.58
CA ARG A 9 6.46 -7.44 -25.84
C ARG A 9 5.41 -7.14 -24.77
N THR A 10 5.82 -7.07 -23.51
CA THR A 10 4.91 -6.67 -22.42
C THR A 10 4.35 -5.27 -22.69
N LEU A 11 5.22 -4.28 -23.00
CA LEU A 11 4.78 -2.93 -23.34
C LEU A 11 3.83 -2.88 -24.54
N LEU A 12 4.04 -3.72 -25.55
CA LEU A 12 3.16 -3.81 -26.72
C LEU A 12 1.81 -4.46 -26.40
N TYR A 13 1.80 -5.49 -25.54
CA TYR A 13 0.55 -6.10 -25.08
C TYR A 13 -0.30 -5.11 -24.28
N ASP A 14 0.34 -4.25 -23.50
CA ASP A 14 -0.34 -3.25 -22.65
C ASP A 14 -1.10 -2.19 -23.46
N LEU A 15 -0.66 -1.94 -24.70
CA LEU A 15 -1.33 -1.06 -25.67
C LEU A 15 -2.13 -1.85 -26.71
N SER A 16 -2.20 -3.17 -26.56
CA SER A 16 -2.88 -4.01 -27.54
C SER A 16 -4.40 -3.89 -27.38
N PRO A 17 -5.14 -3.87 -28.49
CA PRO A 17 -6.59 -3.98 -28.45
C PRO A 17 -7.09 -5.21 -27.67
N ALA A 18 -6.29 -6.28 -27.59
CA ALA A 18 -6.64 -7.50 -26.88
C ALA A 18 -6.76 -7.31 -25.36
N ALA A 19 -5.89 -6.50 -24.75
CA ALA A 19 -5.98 -6.19 -23.32
C ALA A 19 -7.25 -5.38 -23.00
N THR A 20 -7.57 -4.39 -23.84
CA THR A 20 -8.82 -3.63 -23.74
C THR A 20 -10.03 -4.54 -23.95
N GLU A 21 -10.05 -5.36 -24.99
CA GLU A 21 -11.15 -6.28 -25.27
C GLU A 21 -11.37 -7.28 -24.13
N HIS A 22 -10.29 -7.79 -23.52
CA HIS A 22 -10.39 -8.67 -22.35
C HIS A 22 -11.03 -7.95 -21.16
N TYR A 23 -10.60 -6.72 -20.86
CA TYR A 23 -11.21 -5.90 -19.82
C TYR A 23 -12.70 -5.65 -20.07
N GLU A 24 -13.07 -5.29 -21.31
CA GLU A 24 -14.47 -5.09 -21.71
C GLU A 24 -15.31 -6.36 -21.51
N ARG A 25 -14.81 -7.52 -21.92
CA ARG A 25 -15.50 -8.81 -21.74
C ARG A 25 -15.70 -9.19 -20.27
N CYS A 26 -14.79 -8.80 -19.39
CA CYS A 26 -14.86 -9.10 -17.96
C CYS A 26 -15.65 -8.06 -17.16
N ALA A 27 -15.92 -6.87 -17.70
CA ALA A 27 -16.46 -5.74 -16.94
C ALA A 27 -17.77 -6.07 -16.22
N ASP A 28 -18.71 -6.74 -16.91
CA ASP A 28 -20.01 -7.11 -16.33
C ASP A 28 -19.90 -8.14 -15.19
N GLN A 29 -18.79 -8.87 -15.09
CA GLN A 29 -18.54 -9.82 -14.00
C GLN A 29 -17.83 -9.18 -12.82
N VAL A 30 -17.13 -8.07 -13.06
CA VAL A 30 -16.24 -7.39 -12.12
C VAL A 30 -16.96 -6.25 -11.40
N PHE A 31 -17.73 -5.46 -12.15
CA PHE A 31 -18.35 -4.22 -11.66
C PHE A 31 -19.84 -4.36 -11.44
N GLU A 32 -20.39 -3.54 -10.54
CA GLU A 32 -21.83 -3.39 -10.38
C GLU A 32 -22.46 -2.67 -11.58
N LEU A 33 -23.72 -3.02 -11.89
CA LEU A 33 -24.46 -2.42 -13.00
C LEU A 33 -25.17 -1.12 -12.58
N GLU A 34 -25.63 -1.05 -11.33
CA GLU A 34 -26.40 0.09 -10.82
C GLU A 34 -25.51 1.16 -10.18
N SER A 35 -25.56 2.40 -10.70
CA SER A 35 -24.77 3.52 -10.17
C SER A 35 -25.17 3.97 -8.77
N SER A 36 -26.41 3.71 -8.37
CA SER A 36 -26.91 3.94 -7.01
C SER A 36 -26.20 3.09 -5.96
N ALA A 37 -25.61 1.96 -6.37
CA ALA A 37 -24.90 1.03 -5.50
C ALA A 37 -23.43 1.42 -5.28
N THR A 38 -22.88 2.37 -6.04
CA THR A 38 -21.47 2.79 -5.89
C THR A 38 -21.22 3.35 -4.50
N ARG A 39 -20.33 2.68 -3.76
CA ARG A 39 -19.85 3.07 -2.42
C ARG A 39 -18.34 2.89 -2.37
N ILE A 40 -17.61 4.00 -2.34
CA ILE A 40 -16.16 3.98 -2.26
C ILE A 40 -15.77 4.41 -0.86
N GLY A 41 -15.14 3.51 -0.10
CA GLY A 41 -14.56 3.88 1.18
C GLY A 41 -13.33 4.76 0.93
N VAL A 42 -13.14 5.79 1.74
CA VAL A 42 -11.98 6.67 1.64
C VAL A 42 -11.33 6.86 3.00
N CYS A 43 -10.01 6.87 3.04
CA CYS A 43 -9.23 7.34 4.17
C CYS A 43 -8.25 8.39 3.66
N PHE A 44 -8.07 9.51 4.37
CA PHE A 44 -7.07 10.50 3.98
C PHE A 44 -6.47 11.23 5.19
N GLN A 45 -5.27 11.76 5.00
CA GLN A 45 -4.58 12.60 5.98
C GLN A 45 -4.45 14.02 5.43
N SER A 46 -5.20 14.95 6.03
CA SER A 46 -5.12 16.37 5.64
C SER A 46 -3.80 16.99 6.08
N CYS A 47 -3.01 17.50 5.13
CA CYS A 47 -1.78 18.25 5.42
C CYS A 47 -2.05 19.62 6.07
N LYS A 48 -3.30 20.11 6.08
CA LYS A 48 -3.65 21.42 6.66
C LYS A 48 -3.65 21.45 8.18
N ASN A 49 -3.67 20.28 8.81
CA ASN A 49 -3.33 20.16 10.21
C ASN A 49 -1.81 20.18 10.28
N GLY A 50 -1.23 21.38 10.11
CA GLY A 50 0.18 21.59 10.40
C GLY A 50 0.51 20.95 11.75
N PRO A 51 1.73 20.42 11.94
CA PRO A 51 2.11 19.79 13.20
C PRO A 51 1.78 20.79 14.29
N GLY A 52 0.70 20.53 15.02
CA GLY A 52 0.24 21.41 16.06
C GLY A 52 1.38 21.52 17.03
N SER A 53 2.01 22.69 17.08
CA SER A 53 2.60 23.14 18.32
C SER A 53 1.56 22.82 19.38
N GLY A 54 1.93 22.03 20.38
CA GLY A 54 1.10 21.81 21.55
C GLY A 54 1.00 23.12 22.33
N GLU A 55 0.34 24.14 21.76
CA GLU A 55 0.05 25.38 22.44
C GLU A 55 -1.27 25.18 23.19
N ALA A 56 -1.12 25.14 24.51
CA ALA A 56 -2.21 25.21 25.45
C ALA A 56 -3.11 26.40 25.09
N LYS A 57 -4.40 26.09 24.94
CA LYS A 57 -5.52 27.01 24.75
C LYS A 57 -5.35 28.27 25.60
N ASN A 58 -5.55 29.44 24.98
CA ASN A 58 -6.39 30.53 25.51
C ASN A 58 -6.38 31.74 24.57
N THR A 59 -7.27 31.81 23.57
CA THR A 59 -7.82 33.12 23.17
C THR A 59 -9.11 32.99 22.37
N THR A 60 -10.12 33.70 22.85
CA THR A 60 -11.42 34.00 22.24
C THR A 60 -11.24 35.14 21.22
N GLY A 61 -11.62 34.94 19.95
CA GLY A 61 -11.62 35.99 18.93
C GLY A 61 -12.30 35.56 17.61
N PRO A 62 -12.91 36.48 16.84
CA PRO A 62 -14.09 36.16 16.01
C PRO A 62 -13.78 35.76 14.56
N PHE A 63 -14.45 34.67 14.16
CA PHE A 63 -15.11 34.38 12.88
C PHE A 63 -14.59 35.08 11.61
N PHE A 64 -13.92 34.29 10.76
CA PHE A 64 -13.98 34.42 9.31
C PHE A 64 -14.95 33.37 8.76
N ASP A 65 -15.75 33.80 7.78
CA ASP A 65 -16.88 33.08 7.18
C ASP A 65 -16.39 31.90 6.32
N GLU A 66 -16.58 30.67 6.83
CA GLU A 66 -16.38 29.42 6.10
C GLU A 66 -17.48 29.25 5.05
N GLY A 67 -17.16 29.58 3.80
CA GLY A 67 -17.99 29.24 2.66
C GLY A 67 -18.19 27.73 2.53
N SER A 68 -19.38 27.27 2.91
CA SER A 68 -20.05 26.01 2.55
C SER A 68 -19.14 24.80 2.32
N ILE A 69 -18.52 24.33 3.41
CA ILE A 69 -18.15 22.93 3.52
C ILE A 69 -19.47 22.18 3.74
N VAL A 70 -19.94 21.44 2.74
CA VAL A 70 -20.97 20.42 2.98
C VAL A 70 -20.35 19.44 3.98
N PRO A 71 -20.86 19.32 5.21
CA PRO A 71 -20.29 18.40 6.18
C PRO A 71 -20.37 17.00 5.59
N LEU A 72 -19.23 16.31 5.48
CA LEU A 72 -19.26 14.86 5.29
C LEU A 72 -20.10 14.33 6.46
N LYS A 73 -21.23 13.68 6.16
CA LYS A 73 -22.14 13.16 7.19
C LYS A 73 -21.32 12.37 8.21
N ASN A 74 -21.43 12.79 9.48
CA ASN A 74 -20.78 12.22 10.67
C ASN A 74 -20.38 10.75 10.49
N CYS A 75 -19.10 10.50 10.26
CA CYS A 75 -18.54 9.16 10.33
C CYS A 75 -18.24 8.84 11.79
N GLN A 76 -19.06 7.98 12.36
CA GLN A 76 -18.89 7.45 13.71
C GLN A 76 -17.64 6.56 13.73
N GLU A 77 -16.73 6.81 14.67
CA GLU A 77 -15.53 5.99 14.91
C GLU A 77 -15.93 4.52 15.06
N MET A 78 -15.54 3.68 14.10
CA MET A 78 -15.80 2.25 14.11
C MET A 78 -14.63 1.55 14.80
N LEU A 79 -14.64 1.51 16.13
CA LEU A 79 -13.79 0.60 16.90
C LEU A 79 -14.60 -0.67 17.18
N ILE A 80 -14.41 -1.69 16.33
CA ILE A 80 -14.89 -3.05 16.59
C ILE A 80 -13.73 -3.81 17.22
N TYR A 81 -13.79 -4.01 18.54
CA TYR A 81 -13.16 -5.15 19.20
C TYR A 81 -14.16 -5.74 20.20
N GLU A 82 -14.43 -7.03 20.04
CA GLU A 82 -15.45 -7.80 20.74
C GLU A 82 -15.15 -7.93 22.24
N ARG A 83 -16.20 -7.69 23.02
CA ARG A 83 -16.29 -8.00 24.45
C ARG A 83 -16.93 -9.38 24.60
N LEU A 84 -16.17 -10.44 24.35
CA LEU A 84 -16.55 -11.79 24.80
C LEU A 84 -16.04 -11.99 26.23
N LYS A 85 -16.97 -11.85 27.17
CA LYS A 85 -16.77 -12.17 28.59
C LYS A 85 -17.37 -13.56 28.83
N GLY A 86 -16.56 -14.61 28.74
CA GLY A 86 -16.84 -15.96 29.26
C GLY A 86 -15.72 -16.29 30.24
N SER A 87 -16.01 -16.24 31.54
CA SER A 87 -16.35 -17.38 32.40
C SER A 87 -15.11 -18.17 32.80
N SER A 88 -14.84 -18.07 34.10
CA SER A 88 -13.71 -18.57 34.86
C SER A 88 -13.77 -20.08 35.09
N ASP A 89 -12.62 -20.62 35.49
CA ASP A 89 -12.37 -21.87 36.23
C ASP A 89 -12.20 -23.14 35.39
N ASP A 90 -10.96 -23.57 35.18
CA ASP A 90 -10.42 -24.72 35.93
C ASP A 90 -8.92 -24.94 35.68
N ASP A 91 -8.24 -25.29 36.77
CA ASP A 91 -6.82 -25.55 36.94
C ASP A 91 -6.28 -26.73 36.11
N THR A 92 -5.06 -26.61 35.59
CA THR A 92 -4.06 -27.69 35.72
C THR A 92 -2.64 -27.22 35.37
N ASP A 93 -1.80 -27.23 36.40
CA ASP A 93 -0.35 -27.20 36.31
C ASP A 93 0.19 -28.28 35.36
N ASN A 94 1.09 -27.91 34.44
CA ASN A 94 2.17 -28.82 34.10
C ASN A 94 3.46 -28.10 33.68
N SER A 95 4.54 -28.60 34.25
CA SER A 95 5.87 -28.04 34.33
C SER A 95 6.70 -28.09 33.03
N SER A 96 7.47 -27.01 32.82
CA SER A 96 8.91 -27.00 32.48
C SER A 96 9.42 -27.86 31.31
N ILE A 97 9.81 -27.21 30.21
CA ILE A 97 11.10 -27.46 29.54
C ILE A 97 11.70 -26.12 29.08
N LEU A 98 12.82 -25.77 29.71
CA LEU A 98 13.72 -24.68 29.32
C LEU A 98 14.38 -25.03 27.98
N SER A 99 14.17 -24.19 26.96
CA SER A 99 15.00 -24.17 25.75
C SER A 99 15.95 -22.99 25.82
N VAL A 100 17.19 -23.30 26.22
CA VAL A 100 18.36 -22.45 26.05
C VAL A 100 18.66 -22.42 24.55
N ALA A 101 18.21 -21.38 23.85
CA ALA A 101 18.63 -21.10 22.49
C ALA A 101 19.84 -20.14 22.52
N SER A 102 20.94 -20.62 21.97
CA SER A 102 22.22 -19.95 21.86
C SER A 102 22.10 -18.69 21.01
N SER A 103 22.25 -17.53 21.64
CA SER A 103 22.29 -16.23 20.96
C SER A 103 23.71 -16.01 20.43
N THR A 104 23.92 -16.27 19.13
CA THR A 104 25.06 -15.72 18.40
C THR A 104 24.71 -14.29 17.97
N ALA A 105 24.58 -13.40 18.95
CA ALA A 105 24.53 -11.97 18.70
C ALA A 105 25.91 -11.53 18.21
N LEU A 106 25.98 -11.12 16.94
CA LEU A 106 27.12 -10.38 16.41
C LEU A 106 27.32 -9.13 17.28
N PRO A 107 28.56 -8.74 17.62
CA PRO A 107 28.80 -7.56 18.42
C PRO A 107 28.27 -6.33 17.68
N VAL A 108 27.22 -5.74 18.24
CA VAL A 108 26.63 -4.47 17.80
C VAL A 108 27.63 -3.38 18.09
N ALA A 109 28.53 -3.16 17.14
CA ALA A 109 29.46 -2.04 17.14
C ALA A 109 28.76 -0.80 16.58
N MET A 110 27.78 -0.22 17.30
CA MET A 110 27.22 1.12 17.01
C MET A 110 26.42 1.70 18.20
N ASP A 111 26.90 1.56 19.44
CA ASP A 111 26.34 2.30 20.58
C ASP A 111 27.27 3.46 20.99
N GLN A 112 27.28 4.50 20.14
CA GLN A 112 27.77 5.84 20.48
C GLN A 112 26.59 6.80 20.67
N ARG A 113 25.50 6.34 21.31
CA ARG A 113 24.40 7.23 21.68
C ARG A 113 24.85 8.10 22.85
N GLN A 114 24.87 9.41 22.64
CA GLN A 114 25.03 10.39 23.71
C GLN A 114 24.05 10.04 24.83
N GLU A 115 24.53 9.96 26.08
CA GLU A 115 23.79 9.54 27.28
C GLU A 115 22.51 10.37 27.59
N ASN A 116 22.20 11.40 26.79
CA ASN A 116 21.06 12.28 26.95
C ASN A 116 20.08 12.30 25.76
N SER A 117 20.30 11.54 24.68
CA SER A 117 19.30 11.45 23.61
C SER A 117 18.26 10.38 23.99
N GLY A 118 17.08 10.81 24.42
CA GLY A 118 15.92 9.92 24.53
C GLY A 118 15.69 9.17 23.21
N PRO A 119 15.01 8.02 23.24
CA PRO A 119 14.69 7.28 22.01
C PRO A 119 14.02 8.24 21.00
N PRO A 120 14.36 8.14 19.70
CA PRO A 120 13.74 8.97 18.68
C PRO A 120 12.21 8.84 18.82
N VAL A 121 11.55 9.98 19.04
CA VAL A 121 10.10 10.04 19.12
C VAL A 121 9.61 9.82 17.70
N TYR A 122 9.22 8.59 17.39
CA TYR A 122 8.55 8.30 16.13
C TYR A 122 7.28 9.15 16.07
N PRO A 123 7.03 9.87 14.97
CA PRO A 123 5.75 10.56 14.79
C PRO A 123 4.65 9.52 15.01
N GLY A 124 3.74 9.80 15.94
CA GLY A 124 2.64 8.90 16.26
C GLY A 124 1.82 8.55 15.01
N VAL A 125 1.14 7.40 15.04
CA VAL A 125 0.35 6.89 13.91
C VAL A 125 -0.52 8.03 13.33
N PRO A 126 -0.37 8.36 12.04
CA PRO A 126 -1.15 9.41 11.41
C PRO A 126 -2.65 9.24 11.67
N LYS A 127 -3.32 10.28 12.18
CA LYS A 127 -4.77 10.24 12.36
C LYS A 127 -5.44 10.35 10.98
N LEU A 128 -5.81 9.21 10.41
CA LEU A 128 -6.55 9.14 9.15
C LEU A 128 -8.03 9.48 9.39
N VAL A 129 -8.58 10.33 8.52
CA VAL A 129 -10.02 10.60 8.46
C VAL A 129 -10.64 9.61 7.49
N SER A 130 -11.55 8.77 7.98
CA SER A 130 -12.30 7.80 7.17
C SER A 130 -13.67 8.32 6.79
N GLY A 131 -14.16 7.95 5.60
CA GLY A 131 -15.53 8.20 5.16
C GLY A 131 -15.93 7.36 3.95
N GLU A 132 -17.08 7.66 3.38
CA GLU A 132 -17.55 7.08 2.12
C GLU A 132 -17.88 8.20 1.14
N ILE A 133 -17.60 7.96 -0.14
CA ILE A 133 -17.96 8.86 -1.24
C ILE A 133 -18.79 8.13 -2.29
N THR A 134 -19.62 8.91 -2.99
CA THR A 134 -20.48 8.49 -4.10
C THR A 134 -19.87 8.87 -5.45
N SER A 135 -20.44 8.35 -6.54
CA SER A 135 -20.03 8.65 -7.92
C SER A 135 -19.82 10.15 -8.19
N GLY A 136 -20.78 10.99 -7.80
CA GLY A 136 -20.72 12.44 -8.03
C GLY A 136 -19.65 13.18 -7.22
N GLU A 137 -19.06 12.54 -6.22
CA GLU A 137 -18.11 13.14 -5.29
C GLU A 137 -16.65 12.79 -5.63
N ILE A 138 -16.40 11.81 -6.52
CA ILE A 138 -15.05 11.30 -6.85
C ILE A 138 -14.11 12.43 -7.26
N VAL A 139 -14.51 13.24 -8.25
CA VAL A 139 -13.67 14.31 -8.79
C VAL A 139 -13.42 15.39 -7.75
N ALA A 140 -14.46 15.82 -7.04
CA ALA A 140 -14.37 16.86 -6.01
C ALA A 140 -13.47 16.40 -4.84
N PHE A 141 -13.59 15.14 -4.42
CA PHE A 141 -12.76 14.55 -3.39
C PHE A 141 -11.29 14.48 -3.82
N VAL A 142 -11.03 14.03 -5.05
CA VAL A 142 -9.67 13.92 -5.60
C VAL A 142 -8.98 15.28 -5.72
N GLU A 143 -9.68 16.32 -6.18
CA GLU A 143 -9.10 17.66 -6.26
C GLU A 143 -8.87 18.25 -4.86
N ARG A 144 -9.80 18.05 -3.92
CA ARG A 144 -9.66 18.53 -2.53
C ARG A 144 -8.47 17.88 -1.81
N THR A 145 -8.20 16.60 -2.07
CA THR A 145 -7.15 15.79 -1.42
C THR A 145 -5.90 15.64 -2.27
N LYS A 146 -5.69 16.53 -3.23
CA LYS A 146 -4.57 16.46 -4.20
C LYS A 146 -3.18 16.56 -3.57
N HIS A 147 -3.10 16.99 -2.31
CA HIS A 147 -1.84 17.18 -1.56
C HIS A 147 -1.77 16.28 -0.34
N ASP A 148 -2.72 15.37 -0.20
CA ASP A 148 -2.87 14.51 0.96
C ASP A 148 -2.40 13.09 0.62
N PHE A 149 -2.11 12.32 1.67
CA PHE A 149 -2.15 10.86 1.59
C PHE A 149 -3.61 10.43 1.54
N ARG A 150 -3.97 9.59 0.55
CA ARG A 150 -5.35 9.09 0.39
C ARG A 150 -5.38 7.63 -0.01
N VAL A 151 -6.37 6.93 0.50
CA VAL A 151 -6.65 5.52 0.25
C VAL A 151 -8.10 5.39 -0.18
N PHE A 152 -8.33 4.74 -1.31
CA PHE A 152 -9.66 4.36 -1.80
C PHE A 152 -9.85 2.86 -1.59
N TYR A 153 -10.97 2.48 -0.98
CA TYR A 153 -11.35 1.09 -0.75
C TYR A 153 -12.52 0.73 -1.65
N LEU A 154 -12.25 -0.16 -2.61
CA LEU A 154 -13.24 -0.79 -3.47
C LEU A 154 -13.67 -2.10 -2.81
N ARG A 155 -14.85 -2.07 -2.18
CA ARG A 155 -15.38 -3.20 -1.42
C ARG A 155 -16.12 -4.19 -2.31
N GLN A 156 -16.09 -5.46 -1.93
CA GLN A 156 -16.98 -6.51 -2.42
C GLN A 156 -17.95 -6.89 -1.30
N ARG A 157 -19.17 -7.34 -1.64
CA ARG A 157 -20.12 -7.89 -0.67
C ARG A 157 -19.59 -9.19 -0.07
N HIS A 158 -19.00 -10.01 -0.92
CA HIS A 158 -18.42 -11.31 -0.59
C HIS A 158 -17.45 -11.72 -1.68
N SER A 159 -16.74 -12.83 -1.45
CA SER A 159 -15.66 -13.34 -2.31
C SER A 159 -15.95 -13.43 -3.80
N LEU A 160 -17.18 -13.84 -4.11
CA LEU A 160 -17.65 -14.08 -5.46
C LEU A 160 -18.56 -12.96 -6.00
N SER A 161 -18.67 -11.81 -5.30
CA SER A 161 -19.51 -10.71 -5.78
C SER A 161 -18.73 -9.80 -6.73
N GLN A 162 -19.47 -8.95 -7.45
CA GLN A 162 -18.89 -7.78 -8.09
C GLN A 162 -18.35 -6.80 -7.04
N LEU A 163 -17.49 -5.89 -7.49
CA LEU A 163 -17.07 -4.71 -6.74
C LEU A 163 -18.25 -3.73 -6.64
N HIS A 164 -18.41 -3.09 -5.48
CA HIS A 164 -19.44 -2.08 -5.20
C HIS A 164 -19.11 -0.72 -5.85
N ILE A 165 -18.79 -0.75 -7.14
CA ILE A 165 -18.51 0.40 -7.99
C ILE A 165 -18.87 0.02 -9.41
N THR A 166 -19.50 0.94 -10.15
CA THR A 166 -19.73 0.73 -11.58
C THR A 166 -18.44 0.85 -12.38
N LYS A 167 -18.42 0.25 -13.57
CA LYS A 167 -17.29 0.40 -14.49
C LYS A 167 -16.96 1.87 -14.77
N GLY A 168 -17.98 2.68 -15.05
CA GLY A 168 -17.81 4.11 -15.34
C GLY A 168 -17.25 4.90 -14.17
N ASP A 169 -17.70 4.61 -12.94
CA ASP A 169 -17.18 5.26 -11.74
C ASP A 169 -15.74 4.84 -11.43
N PHE A 170 -15.40 3.58 -11.68
CA PHE A 170 -14.05 3.08 -11.55
C PHE A 170 -13.10 3.75 -12.56
N GLU A 171 -13.49 3.83 -13.83
CA GLU A 171 -12.72 4.52 -14.86
C GLU A 171 -12.56 6.02 -14.54
N LEU A 172 -13.60 6.65 -13.99
CA LEU A 172 -13.55 8.02 -13.51
C LEU A 172 -12.53 8.16 -12.37
N LEU A 173 -12.56 7.27 -11.38
CA LEU A 173 -11.61 7.24 -10.27
C LEU A 173 -10.16 7.08 -10.77
N VAL A 174 -9.91 6.09 -11.64
CA VAL A 174 -8.59 5.84 -12.23
C VAL A 174 -8.10 7.08 -12.97
N ARG A 175 -8.94 7.70 -13.81
CA ARG A 175 -8.60 8.92 -14.56
C ARG A 175 -8.34 10.11 -13.64
N SER A 176 -9.18 10.34 -12.64
CA SER A 176 -9.05 11.43 -11.67
C SER A 176 -7.77 11.30 -10.84
N CYS A 177 -7.44 10.08 -10.40
CA CYS A 177 -6.19 9.79 -9.70
C CYS A 177 -4.96 9.75 -10.61
N GLN A 178 -5.17 9.91 -11.93
CA GLN A 178 -4.16 9.76 -12.98
C GLN A 178 -3.51 8.37 -12.99
N ALA A 179 -4.17 7.36 -12.42
CA ALA A 179 -3.63 6.02 -12.32
C ALA A 179 -3.42 5.39 -13.70
N PHE A 180 -2.39 4.55 -13.85
CA PHE A 180 -2.16 3.90 -15.13
C PHE A 180 -3.32 2.96 -15.48
N LEU A 181 -3.74 2.97 -16.76
CA LEU A 181 -4.89 2.18 -17.23
C LEU A 181 -4.71 0.67 -17.02
N ARG A 182 -3.46 0.18 -16.97
CA ARG A 182 -3.19 -1.23 -16.69
C ARG A 182 -3.64 -1.70 -15.31
N PHE A 183 -4.00 -0.82 -14.39
CA PHE A 183 -4.62 -1.26 -13.14
C PHE A 183 -5.92 -2.04 -13.40
N ASN A 184 -6.56 -1.82 -14.55
CA ASN A 184 -7.69 -2.60 -15.02
C ASN A 184 -7.39 -4.11 -15.09
N GLU A 185 -6.18 -4.51 -15.52
CA GLU A 185 -5.76 -5.92 -15.57
C GLU A 185 -5.85 -6.58 -14.19
N TYR A 186 -5.44 -5.86 -13.14
CA TYR A 186 -5.50 -6.33 -11.76
C TYR A 186 -6.93 -6.45 -11.28
N VAL A 187 -7.76 -5.45 -11.59
CA VAL A 187 -9.15 -5.38 -11.17
C VAL A 187 -10.01 -6.49 -11.80
N THR A 188 -9.66 -7.01 -12.98
CA THR A 188 -10.31 -8.23 -13.54
C THR A 188 -10.14 -9.50 -12.69
N ALA A 189 -9.21 -9.50 -11.73
CA ALA A 189 -9.10 -10.59 -10.75
C ALA A 189 -10.26 -10.61 -9.73
N PHE A 190 -10.96 -9.48 -9.59
CA PHE A 190 -11.97 -9.20 -8.59
C PHE A 190 -13.35 -9.24 -9.26
N GLY A 191 -14.17 -10.25 -8.97
CA GLY A 191 -15.50 -10.36 -9.57
C GLY A 191 -16.11 -11.74 -9.44
N LYS A 192 -17.31 -11.87 -10.01
CA LYS A 192 -17.99 -13.15 -10.20
C LYS A 192 -17.14 -14.04 -11.10
N ARG A 193 -16.80 -15.23 -10.62
CA ARG A 193 -16.17 -16.28 -11.44
C ARG A 193 -17.00 -17.53 -11.31
N SER A 194 -17.33 -18.14 -12.45
CA SER A 194 -17.98 -19.45 -12.49
C SER A 194 -16.99 -20.57 -12.13
N GLU A 195 -15.71 -20.36 -12.42
CA GLU A 195 -14.64 -21.33 -12.18
C GLU A 195 -13.40 -20.62 -11.66
N GLU A 196 -12.73 -21.23 -10.68
CA GLU A 196 -11.40 -20.81 -10.24
C GLU A 196 -10.38 -21.30 -11.27
N THR A 197 -10.24 -20.59 -12.38
CA THR A 197 -9.08 -20.80 -13.23
C THR A 197 -7.85 -20.37 -12.44
N GLU A 198 -6.94 -21.30 -12.18
CA GLU A 198 -5.65 -21.11 -11.49
C GLU A 198 -4.67 -20.31 -12.37
N VAL A 199 -5.13 -19.17 -12.89
CA VAL A 199 -4.26 -18.19 -13.52
C VAL A 199 -3.58 -17.45 -12.37
N GLY A 200 -2.25 -17.57 -12.33
CA GLY A 200 -1.41 -16.81 -11.41
C GLY A 200 -1.74 -15.32 -11.45
N PRO A 201 -1.50 -14.58 -10.35
CA PRO A 201 -1.77 -13.15 -10.35
C PRO A 201 -0.89 -12.46 -11.42
N PRO A 202 -1.35 -11.35 -12.02
CA PRO A 202 -0.49 -10.55 -12.89
C PRO A 202 0.80 -10.17 -12.14
N PRO A 203 1.98 -10.25 -12.79
CA PRO A 203 3.24 -9.92 -12.14
C PRO A 203 3.28 -8.44 -11.76
N LEU A 204 3.83 -8.09 -10.59
CA LEU A 204 4.03 -6.71 -10.12
C LEU A 204 4.41 -5.77 -11.28
N LYS A 205 3.62 -4.70 -11.44
CA LYS A 205 3.96 -3.61 -12.37
C LYS A 205 4.49 -2.45 -11.57
N PHE A 206 5.56 -1.86 -12.11
CA PHE A 206 6.20 -0.69 -11.57
C PHE A 206 6.46 0.30 -12.72
N ARG A 207 6.19 1.58 -12.49
CA ARG A 207 6.42 2.66 -13.43
C ARG A 207 6.94 3.89 -12.70
N ASP A 208 8.13 4.32 -13.07
CA ASP A 208 8.68 5.61 -12.64
C ASP A 208 7.90 6.78 -13.26
N LEU A 209 7.71 7.84 -12.48
CA LEU A 209 7.11 9.09 -12.92
C LEU A 209 8.20 10.10 -13.23
N TYR A 210 8.54 10.26 -14.51
CA TYR A 210 9.50 11.27 -14.98
C TYR A 210 8.81 12.49 -15.59
N THR A 211 9.43 13.67 -15.49
CA THR A 211 9.05 14.82 -16.35
C THR A 211 9.75 14.75 -17.69
N ALA A 212 8.98 14.89 -18.76
CA ALA A 212 9.49 14.90 -20.14
C ALA A 212 10.56 15.97 -20.42
N ARG A 213 10.70 16.99 -19.56
CA ARG A 213 11.59 18.14 -19.77
C ARG A 213 12.82 18.19 -18.85
N GLY A 214 13.01 17.25 -17.93
CA GLY A 214 14.10 17.41 -16.95
C GLY A 214 14.77 16.15 -16.42
N ASN A 215 14.38 14.94 -16.84
CA ASN A 215 14.86 13.67 -16.27
C ASN A 215 14.80 13.61 -14.73
N ALA A 216 14.09 14.52 -14.08
CA ALA A 216 13.96 14.57 -12.65
C ALA A 216 12.92 13.53 -12.23
N TYR A 217 13.34 12.63 -11.37
CA TYR A 217 12.45 11.67 -10.73
C TYR A 217 11.37 12.40 -9.94
N ARG A 218 10.11 12.05 -10.16
CA ARG A 218 8.96 12.67 -9.51
C ARG A 218 8.09 11.65 -8.79
N GLY A 219 8.68 10.53 -8.39
CA GLY A 219 8.00 9.43 -7.72
C GLY A 219 7.70 8.28 -8.67
N PHE A 220 6.76 7.44 -8.27
CA PHE A 220 6.51 6.15 -8.90
C PHE A 220 5.03 5.78 -8.80
N GLU A 221 4.67 4.75 -9.53
CA GLU A 221 3.43 4.03 -9.29
C GLU A 221 3.61 2.54 -9.57
N CYS A 222 2.89 1.72 -8.82
CA CYS A 222 2.91 0.29 -8.92
C CYS A 222 1.52 -0.32 -8.75
N ALA A 223 1.34 -1.53 -9.27
CA ALA A 223 0.18 -2.35 -8.98
C ALA A 223 0.58 -3.81 -8.74
N ASP A 224 -0.07 -4.43 -7.76
CA ASP A 224 0.16 -5.82 -7.37
C ASP A 224 -1.12 -6.50 -6.87
N ILE A 225 -1.11 -7.83 -6.80
CA ILE A 225 -2.09 -8.61 -6.04
C ILE A 225 -1.41 -9.22 -4.82
N LEU A 226 -1.70 -8.67 -3.65
CA LEU A 226 -1.28 -9.27 -2.38
C LEU A 226 -2.17 -10.47 -2.08
N ARG A 227 -1.58 -11.59 -1.66
CA ARG A 227 -2.30 -12.79 -1.24
C ARG A 227 -1.86 -13.19 0.16
N TYR A 228 -2.80 -13.54 1.02
CA TYR A 228 -2.50 -14.02 2.36
C TYR A 228 -3.58 -15.02 2.82
N ILE A 229 -3.25 -15.85 3.78
CA ILE A 229 -4.18 -16.82 4.37
C ILE A 229 -4.76 -16.22 5.65
N GLU A 230 -6.08 -16.15 5.76
CA GLU A 230 -6.78 -15.66 6.95
C GLU A 230 -7.53 -16.79 7.65
N PHE A 231 -7.39 -16.86 8.98
CA PHE A 231 -8.24 -17.71 9.82
C PHE A 231 -9.66 -17.13 9.90
N THR A 232 -10.63 -17.83 9.34
CA THR A 232 -12.03 -17.41 9.32
C THR A 232 -12.94 -18.25 10.19
N ASN A 233 -12.38 -19.26 10.89
CA ASN A 233 -13.09 -20.10 11.85
C ASN A 233 -14.45 -20.61 11.34
N ARG A 234 -14.50 -21.11 10.09
CA ARG A 234 -15.75 -21.50 9.40
C ARG A 234 -16.35 -22.83 9.92
N GLY A 235 -16.41 -23.03 11.24
CA GLY A 235 -17.00 -24.22 11.86
C GLY A 235 -16.27 -25.53 11.53
N ARG A 236 -16.64 -26.63 12.22
CA ARG A 236 -15.91 -27.91 12.15
C ARG A 236 -15.96 -28.63 10.78
N HIS A 237 -16.82 -28.18 9.86
CA HIS A 237 -17.08 -28.87 8.59
C HIS A 237 -16.57 -28.12 7.36
N LYS A 238 -15.88 -26.99 7.53
CA LYS A 238 -15.23 -26.26 6.43
C LYS A 238 -13.79 -25.99 6.81
N ASP A 239 -12.96 -25.77 5.79
CA ASP A 239 -11.60 -25.28 6.01
C ASP A 239 -11.67 -23.98 6.84
N PRO A 240 -11.03 -23.92 8.02
CA PRO A 240 -11.02 -22.72 8.82
C PRO A 240 -10.20 -21.60 8.16
N TRP A 241 -9.38 -21.91 7.15
CA TRP A 241 -8.54 -20.98 6.44
C TRP A 241 -9.21 -20.49 5.16
N SER A 242 -8.87 -19.26 4.77
CA SER A 242 -9.33 -18.71 3.50
C SER A 242 -8.24 -17.86 2.87
N LEU A 243 -7.95 -18.09 1.59
CA LEU A 243 -7.05 -17.24 0.83
C LEU A 243 -7.73 -15.91 0.55
N ARG A 244 -7.13 -14.82 1.00
CA ARG A 244 -7.57 -13.46 0.72
C ARG A 244 -6.67 -12.84 -0.32
N GLN A 245 -7.22 -11.93 -1.11
CA GLN A 245 -6.52 -11.23 -2.18
C GLN A 245 -6.84 -9.74 -2.13
N PHE A 246 -5.81 -8.90 -2.21
CA PHE A 246 -5.96 -7.46 -2.35
C PHE A 246 -5.32 -6.98 -3.64
N GLY A 247 -6.09 -6.27 -4.45
CA GLY A 247 -5.58 -5.54 -5.61
C GLY A 247 -5.06 -4.22 -5.08
N VAL A 248 -3.75 -4.05 -5.06
CA VAL A 248 -3.10 -2.85 -4.55
C VAL A 248 -2.61 -2.04 -5.73
N TYR A 249 -3.04 -0.79 -5.78
CA TYR A 249 -2.41 0.23 -6.60
C TYR A 249 -1.84 1.29 -5.68
N HIS A 250 -0.61 1.69 -5.92
CA HIS A 250 0.02 2.80 -5.21
C HIS A 250 0.66 3.75 -6.21
N ARG A 251 0.42 5.04 -6.02
CA ARG A 251 1.11 6.10 -6.72
C ARG A 251 1.63 7.11 -5.72
N PHE A 252 2.92 7.33 -5.78
CA PHE A 252 3.59 8.40 -5.07
C PHE A 252 4.08 9.44 -6.08
N LYS A 253 3.69 10.70 -5.87
CA LYS A 253 4.16 11.82 -6.66
C LYS A 253 4.96 12.77 -5.78
N MET A 254 6.22 12.95 -6.12
CA MET A 254 7.12 13.94 -5.55
C MET A 254 7.08 15.23 -6.39
N GLY A 255 7.10 16.39 -5.73
CA GLY A 255 7.07 17.69 -6.39
C GLY A 255 6.69 18.82 -5.43
N SER A 256 6.28 19.97 -5.97
CA SER A 256 5.78 21.10 -5.17
C SER A 256 4.57 20.76 -4.31
N THR A 257 3.90 19.65 -4.65
CA THR A 257 2.66 19.18 -4.06
C THR A 257 2.72 17.65 -3.96
N PRO A 258 3.41 17.12 -2.94
CA PRO A 258 3.53 15.68 -2.77
C PRO A 258 2.15 15.06 -2.57
N CYS A 259 1.93 13.89 -3.15
CA CYS A 259 0.67 13.17 -2.99
C CYS A 259 0.93 11.67 -3.11
N SER A 260 0.29 10.91 -2.22
CA SER A 260 0.33 9.46 -2.22
C SER A 260 -1.10 8.95 -2.32
N THR A 261 -1.38 8.19 -3.38
CA THR A 261 -2.71 7.64 -3.67
C THR A 261 -2.63 6.12 -3.68
N CYS A 262 -3.41 5.48 -2.82
CA CYS A 262 -3.60 4.04 -2.82
C CYS A 262 -5.03 3.69 -3.26
N ILE A 263 -5.19 2.67 -4.10
CA ILE A 263 -6.49 2.07 -4.40
C ILE A 263 -6.40 0.59 -4.03
N LEU A 264 -7.28 0.17 -3.13
CA LEU A 264 -7.33 -1.17 -2.58
C LEU A 264 -8.64 -1.83 -3.01
N SER A 265 -8.54 -2.96 -3.70
CA SER A 265 -9.67 -3.82 -4.04
C SER A 265 -9.61 -5.07 -3.19
N ASP A 266 -10.61 -5.32 -2.37
CA ASP A 266 -10.65 -6.49 -1.50
C ASP A 266 -11.39 -7.64 -2.18
N LYS A 267 -10.76 -8.81 -2.23
CA LYS A 267 -11.38 -10.09 -2.53
C LYS A 267 -11.05 -11.07 -1.43
N ALA A 268 -12.07 -11.38 -0.63
CA ALA A 268 -12.17 -12.67 0.01
C ALA A 268 -12.08 -13.78 -1.06
N ASN A 269 -11.28 -14.85 -0.95
CA ASN A 269 -11.62 -16.13 -1.59
C ASN A 269 -11.87 -17.14 -0.47
N GLY A 270 -12.88 -17.99 -0.61
CA GLY A 270 -12.93 -19.22 0.16
C GLY A 270 -12.31 -20.28 -0.72
N VAL A 271 -11.03 -20.57 -0.56
CA VAL A 271 -10.42 -21.66 -1.32
C VAL A 271 -10.89 -22.95 -0.67
N SER A 272 -11.73 -23.71 -1.38
CA SER A 272 -11.89 -25.13 -1.09
C SER A 272 -10.82 -25.88 -1.87
N ILE A 273 -9.76 -26.33 -1.19
CA ILE A 273 -8.57 -26.93 -1.83
C ILE A 273 -8.86 -28.30 -2.50
N SER A 274 -10.08 -28.86 -2.41
CA SER A 274 -10.37 -30.11 -3.13
C SER A 274 -11.75 -30.14 -3.79
N THR A 275 -11.76 -30.56 -5.06
CA THR A 275 -12.95 -31.05 -5.78
C THR A 275 -13.14 -32.54 -5.59
N GLU A 276 -12.18 -33.23 -4.94
CA GLU A 276 -12.29 -34.62 -4.52
C GLU A 276 -12.31 -34.66 -3.00
N ASP A 277 -13.37 -35.23 -2.43
CA ASP A 277 -13.54 -35.48 -1.01
C ASP A 277 -12.55 -36.55 -0.50
N ASP A 278 -11.24 -36.42 -0.79
CA ASP A 278 -10.22 -37.27 -0.17
C ASP A 278 -9.83 -36.65 1.19
N PRO A 279 -10.26 -37.25 2.31
CA PRO A 279 -9.93 -36.76 3.65
C PRO A 279 -8.43 -36.78 3.96
N ASN A 280 -7.59 -37.33 3.08
CA ASN A 280 -6.13 -37.39 3.26
C ASN A 280 -5.36 -36.27 2.56
N ASN A 281 -6.00 -35.44 1.71
CA ASN A 281 -5.29 -34.41 0.95
C ASN A 281 -5.27 -33.04 1.64
N PHE A 282 -5.63 -32.98 2.92
CA PHE A 282 -5.53 -31.77 3.72
C PHE A 282 -4.07 -31.51 4.12
N VAL A 283 -3.49 -30.44 3.58
CA VAL A 283 -2.25 -29.87 4.13
C VAL A 283 -2.61 -29.31 5.51
N LYS A 284 -2.26 -30.05 6.56
CA LYS A 284 -2.50 -29.63 7.94
C LYS A 284 -1.52 -28.52 8.28
N ILE A 285 -1.99 -27.27 8.19
CA ILE A 285 -1.26 -26.11 8.71
C ILE A 285 -1.16 -26.28 10.22
N THR A 286 0.05 -26.50 10.69
CA THR A 286 0.44 -26.62 12.09
C THR A 286 0.61 -25.23 12.71
N PRO A 287 0.56 -25.11 14.05
CA PRO A 287 0.96 -23.87 14.73
C PRO A 287 2.37 -23.39 14.34
N ASP A 288 3.25 -24.31 13.95
CA ASP A 288 4.62 -23.98 13.52
C ASP A 288 4.60 -23.24 12.17
N ASP A 289 3.74 -23.65 11.23
CA ASP A 289 3.54 -22.94 9.96
C ASP A 289 3.04 -21.49 10.18
N HIS A 290 2.28 -21.23 11.25
CA HIS A 290 1.91 -19.87 11.62
C HIS A 290 3.07 -19.03 12.12
N LEU A 291 3.96 -19.65 12.91
CA LEU A 291 5.15 -18.97 13.38
C LEU A 291 6.08 -18.67 12.22
N GLU A 292 6.20 -19.57 11.23
CA GLU A 292 6.95 -19.32 10.00
C GLU A 292 6.34 -18.22 9.14
N LEU A 293 5.01 -18.24 8.93
CA LEU A 293 4.32 -17.17 8.20
C LEU A 293 4.50 -15.80 8.86
N LYS A 294 4.43 -15.77 10.19
CA LYS A 294 4.66 -14.54 10.95
C LYS A 294 6.11 -14.08 10.86
N ASP A 295 7.09 -14.99 10.91
CA ASP A 295 8.50 -14.65 10.70
C ASP A 295 8.72 -14.07 9.29
N ILE A 296 8.08 -14.63 8.26
CA ILE A 296 8.13 -14.11 6.89
C ILE A 296 7.53 -12.69 6.82
N GLU A 297 6.38 -12.46 7.47
CA GLU A 297 5.73 -11.15 7.55
C GLU A 297 6.63 -10.11 8.25
N ASP A 298 7.19 -10.47 9.40
CA ASP A 298 8.08 -9.61 10.18
C ASP A 298 9.36 -9.29 9.36
N ARG A 299 9.92 -10.27 8.66
CA ARG A 299 11.07 -10.07 7.76
C ARG A 299 10.73 -9.19 6.55
N ALA A 300 9.57 -9.38 5.94
CA ALA A 300 9.12 -8.54 4.83
C ALA A 300 8.92 -7.09 5.28
N THR A 301 8.30 -6.88 6.45
CA THR A 301 8.14 -5.57 7.06
C THR A 301 9.49 -4.92 7.36
N HIS A 302 10.44 -5.68 7.91
CA HIS A 302 11.80 -5.19 8.14
C HIS A 302 12.50 -4.79 6.84
N LEU A 303 12.38 -5.58 5.77
CA LEU A 303 12.94 -5.23 4.45
C LEU A 303 12.31 -3.96 3.88
N ILE A 304 11.00 -3.77 4.03
CA ILE A 304 10.32 -2.55 3.60
C ILE A 304 10.85 -1.33 4.38
N LEU A 305 11.02 -1.45 5.69
CA LEU A 305 11.60 -0.38 6.52
C LEU A 305 13.06 -0.09 6.15
N CYS A 306 13.87 -1.11 5.86
CA CYS A 306 15.23 -0.93 5.37
C CYS A 306 15.26 -0.21 4.02
N LEU A 307 14.36 -0.57 3.10
CA LEU A 307 14.24 0.09 1.79
C LEU A 307 13.82 1.55 1.94
N ASP A 308 12.86 1.85 2.81
CA ASP A 308 12.41 3.21 3.11
C ASP A 308 13.57 4.07 3.69
N SER A 309 14.28 3.54 4.70
CA SER A 309 15.46 4.21 5.27
C SER A 309 16.60 4.40 4.25
N THR A 310 16.78 3.44 3.34
CA THR A 310 17.77 3.56 2.25
C THR A 310 17.36 4.66 1.27
N CYS A 311 16.07 4.73 0.91
CA CYS A 311 15.52 5.79 0.06
C CYS A 311 15.70 7.18 0.69
N ASP A 312 15.47 7.34 1.99
CA ASP A 312 15.71 8.59 2.72
C ASP A 312 17.19 9.01 2.70
N THR A 313 18.08 8.03 2.88
CA THR A 313 19.53 8.24 2.84
C THR A 313 19.98 8.69 1.44
N LEU A 314 19.50 8.03 0.40
CA LEU A 314 19.79 8.39 -0.99
C LEU A 314 19.25 9.78 -1.33
N THR A 315 18.04 10.11 -0.89
CA THR A 315 17.45 11.45 -1.07
C THR A 315 18.31 12.53 -0.39
N SER A 316 18.79 12.27 0.83
CA SER A 316 19.71 13.17 1.54
C SER A 316 21.05 13.36 0.79
N PHE A 317 21.58 12.29 0.19
CA PHE A 317 22.79 12.38 -0.64
C PHE A 317 22.56 13.19 -1.91
N GLU A 318 21.42 13.02 -2.59
CA GLU A 318 21.04 13.84 -3.74
C GLU A 318 20.97 15.32 -3.37
N GLU A 319 20.32 15.67 -2.26
CA GLU A 319 20.23 17.05 -1.77
C GLU A 319 21.61 17.66 -1.44
N MET A 320 22.49 16.90 -0.77
CA MET A 320 23.85 17.34 -0.47
C MET A 320 24.66 17.56 -1.75
N TYR A 321 24.50 16.68 -2.74
CA TYR A 321 25.17 16.79 -4.03
C TYR A 321 24.70 18.01 -4.82
N ASP A 322 23.39 18.28 -4.82
CA ASP A 322 22.83 19.47 -5.46
C ASP A 322 23.35 20.76 -4.81
N GLN A 323 23.42 20.82 -3.48
CA GLN A 323 24.01 21.95 -2.76
C GLN A 323 25.50 22.13 -3.10
N PHE A 324 26.24 21.03 -3.23
CA PHE A 324 27.64 21.07 -3.64
C PHE A 324 27.80 21.63 -5.06
N CYS A 325 26.96 21.19 -6.01
CA CYS A 325 26.97 21.69 -7.39
C CYS A 325 26.67 23.20 -7.45
N GLN A 326 25.66 23.67 -6.71
CA GLN A 326 25.34 25.10 -6.63
C GLN A 326 26.48 25.95 -6.06
N ARG A 327 27.22 25.42 -5.07
CA ARG A 327 28.43 26.10 -4.54
C ARG A 327 29.55 26.11 -5.56
N GLN A 328 29.76 25.01 -6.29
CA GLN A 328 30.77 24.97 -7.34
C GLN A 328 30.47 25.93 -8.49
N ASP A 329 29.23 26.09 -8.93
CA ASP A 329 28.90 27.06 -10.00
C ASP A 329 29.21 28.51 -9.59
N ASN A 330 29.14 28.83 -8.30
CA ASN A 330 29.59 30.12 -7.77
C ASN A 330 31.12 30.26 -7.68
N ILE A 331 31.86 29.15 -7.69
CA ILE A 331 33.33 29.10 -7.49
C ILE A 331 34.07 28.79 -8.82
N ARG A 332 33.39 28.25 -9.84
CA ARG A 332 33.95 27.88 -11.14
C ARG A 332 34.24 29.11 -12.01
N LEU A 333 35.30 29.80 -11.62
CA LEU A 333 36.32 30.30 -12.55
C LEU A 333 37.53 29.35 -12.61
N PHE A 334 37.65 28.32 -11.75
CA PHE A 334 38.71 27.31 -11.84
C PHE A 334 38.22 25.89 -11.47
N HIS A 335 38.57 24.92 -12.32
CA HIS A 335 38.14 23.50 -12.28
C HIS A 335 38.57 22.74 -11.01
N PRO A 336 37.64 21.98 -10.38
CA PRO A 336 37.88 20.55 -10.16
C PRO A 336 36.59 19.70 -10.13
N LEU A 337 36.43 18.77 -11.08
CA LEU A 337 35.25 17.87 -11.18
C LEU A 337 35.55 16.39 -10.92
N ASP A 338 36.80 16.03 -10.63
CA ASP A 338 37.22 14.61 -10.70
C ASP A 338 36.95 13.80 -9.42
N ALA A 339 37.00 14.42 -8.23
CA ALA A 339 37.07 13.63 -6.99
C ALA A 339 35.74 12.97 -6.60
N VAL A 340 34.60 13.63 -6.83
CA VAL A 340 33.27 13.11 -6.44
C VAL A 340 32.80 12.04 -7.42
N ASP A 341 33.06 12.23 -8.71
CA ASP A 341 32.73 11.24 -9.75
C ASP A 341 33.55 9.94 -9.58
N VAL A 342 34.82 10.06 -9.17
CA VAL A 342 35.66 8.90 -8.81
C VAL A 342 35.15 8.19 -7.56
N ALA A 343 34.78 8.93 -6.50
CA ALA A 343 34.28 8.34 -5.26
C ALA A 343 32.95 7.60 -5.44
N LEU A 344 32.02 8.16 -6.24
CA LEU A 344 30.77 7.50 -6.58
C LEU A 344 31.01 6.26 -7.46
N LYS A 345 31.89 6.33 -8.46
CA LYS A 345 32.25 5.18 -9.30
C LYS A 345 32.88 4.04 -8.53
N ASP A 346 33.71 4.33 -7.52
CA ASP A 346 34.31 3.27 -6.70
C ASP A 346 33.28 2.64 -5.75
N LYS A 347 32.32 3.40 -5.20
CA LYS A 347 31.25 2.80 -4.40
C LYS A 347 30.27 1.96 -5.20
N VAL A 348 30.00 2.31 -6.46
CA VAL A 348 29.17 1.50 -7.36
C VAL A 348 29.83 0.16 -7.72
N LYS A 349 31.16 0.02 -7.60
CA LYS A 349 31.85 -1.27 -7.80
C LYS A 349 31.82 -2.18 -6.57
N GLU A 350 31.57 -1.65 -5.39
CA GLU A 350 31.49 -2.42 -4.14
C GLU A 350 30.11 -3.06 -3.91
N ILE A 351 29.09 -2.54 -4.59
CA ILE A 351 27.74 -3.11 -4.66
C ILE A 351 27.69 -4.09 -5.83
#